data_AF-A0A7W1DKI2-F1
#
_entry.id   AF-A0A7W1DKI2-F1
#
_cell.length_a   1.000
_cell.length_b   1.000
_cell.length_c   1.000
_cell.angle_alpha   90.00
_cell.angle_beta   90.00
_cell.angle_gamma   90.00
#
_symmetry.space_group_name_H-M   'P 1'
#
loop_
_entity.id
_entity.type
_entity.pdbx_description
1 polymer ?
#
loop_
_entity_poly.entity_id
_entity_poly.type
_entity_poly.pdbx_seq_one_letter_code
_entity_poly.pdbx_strand_id
1 'polypeptide(L)'
;MLSIPDEILDSARVDGAGEWGIFWRIIVPLSQPVIAVMAILFFTASWNDYIWPLVVLTQDQMFTVSLGLPTLVGPYSQEYGAVMAGSFISTVPIVIIFLIMQRRFIEGITQGAVKG
;
A
#
# COMPACT_ATOMS: atom_id res chain seq x y z
N MET A 1 -9.61 -9.72 13.37
CA MET A 1 -11.05 -9.43 13.48
C MET A 1 -11.49 -9.22 14.94
N LEU A 2 -10.64 -8.66 15.81
CA LEU A 2 -10.91 -8.52 17.25
C LEU A 2 -11.23 -7.08 17.68
N SER A 3 -11.37 -6.13 16.75
CA SER A 3 -11.51 -4.70 17.04
C SER A 3 -12.91 -4.14 16.89
N ILE A 4 -13.82 -4.83 16.19
CA ILE A 4 -15.22 -4.41 16.04
C ILE A 4 -16.04 -5.24 17.04
N PRO A 5 -16.64 -4.63 18.08
CA PRO A 5 -17.49 -5.35 19.02
C PRO A 5 -18.73 -5.92 18.32
N ASP A 6 -19.05 -7.17 18.62
CA ASP A 6 -20.23 -7.86 18.06
C ASP A 6 -21.54 -7.12 18.42
N GLU A 7 -21.57 -6.41 19.55
CA GLU A 7 -22.69 -5.57 19.98
C GLU A 7 -23.08 -4.49 18.95
N ILE A 8 -22.11 -3.93 18.22
CA ILE A 8 -22.37 -2.94 17.16
C ILE A 8 -23.01 -3.61 15.94
N LEU A 9 -22.63 -4.86 15.66
CA LEU A 9 -23.18 -5.62 14.54
C LEU A 9 -24.58 -6.11 14.86
N ASP A 10 -24.81 -6.59 16.09
CA ASP A 10 -26.10 -7.08 16.55
C ASP A 10 -27.14 -5.96 16.68
N SER A 11 -26.74 -4.77 17.14
CA SER A 11 -27.62 -3.59 17.12
C SER A 11 -28.00 -3.19 15.70
N ALA A 12 -27.05 -3.19 14.75
CA ALA A 12 -27.35 -2.91 13.34
C ALA A 12 -28.32 -3.93 12.71
N ARG A 13 -28.25 -5.21 13.12
CA ARG A 13 -29.22 -6.25 12.70
C ARG A 13 -30.61 -6.00 13.28
N VAL A 14 -30.70 -5.61 14.56
CA VAL A 14 -31.96 -5.25 15.21
C VAL A 14 -32.61 -4.04 14.52
N ASP A 15 -31.81 -3.09 14.04
CA ASP A 15 -32.25 -1.94 13.24
C ASP A 15 -32.63 -2.30 11.79
N GLY A 16 -32.61 -3.58 11.42
CA GLY A 16 -33.04 -4.10 10.12
C GLY A 16 -31.99 -3.97 9.02
N ALA A 17 -30.72 -3.69 9.34
CA ALA A 17 -29.65 -3.69 8.36
C ALA A 17 -29.34 -5.14 7.92
N GLY A 18 -29.42 -5.42 6.61
CA GLY A 18 -28.93 -6.68 6.05
C GLY A 18 -27.40 -6.76 6.09
N GLU A 19 -26.85 -7.98 6.03
CA GLU A 19 -25.39 -8.23 6.12
C GLU A 19 -24.56 -7.42 5.11
N TRP A 20 -25.06 -7.24 3.89
CA TRP A 20 -24.42 -6.37 2.89
C TRP A 20 -24.38 -4.89 3.30
N GLY A 21 -25.43 -4.41 3.97
CA GLY A 21 -25.49 -3.06 4.52
C GLY A 21 -24.51 -2.87 5.67
N ILE A 22 -24.44 -3.85 6.58
CA ILE A 22 -23.50 -3.86 7.70
C ILE A 22 -22.05 -3.83 7.18
N PHE A 23 -21.72 -4.67 6.21
CA PHE A 23 -20.38 -4.72 5.63
C PHE A 23 -19.93 -3.35 5.07
N TRP A 24 -20.71 -2.77 4.16
CA TRP A 24 -20.31 -1.54 3.47
C TRP A 24 -20.43 -0.28 4.33
N ARG A 25 -21.38 -0.23 5.27
CA ARG A 25 -21.64 0.98 6.07
C ARG A 25 -20.93 0.99 7.42
N ILE A 26 -20.60 -0.18 7.97
CA ILE A 26 -20.01 -0.29 9.31
C ILE A 26 -18.59 -0.87 9.21
N ILE A 27 -18.43 -2.06 8.64
CA ILE A 27 -17.14 -2.76 8.65
C ILE A 27 -16.09 -2.05 7.80
N VAL A 28 -16.43 -1.66 6.57
CA VAL A 28 -15.49 -1.02 5.63
C VAL A 28 -14.96 0.33 6.14
N PRO A 29 -15.80 1.27 6.61
CA PRO A 29 -15.33 2.55 7.14
C PRO A 29 -14.46 2.38 8.40
N LEU A 30 -14.84 1.49 9.32
CA LEU A 30 -14.07 1.21 10.53
C LEU A 30 -12.71 0.56 10.21
N SER A 31 -12.65 -0.22 9.13
CA SER A 31 -11.42 -0.89 8.68
C SER A 31 -10.54 0.00 7.80
N GLN A 32 -11.00 1.20 7.42
CA GLN A 32 -10.29 2.11 6.52
C GLN A 32 -8.82 2.36 6.92
N PRO A 33 -8.46 2.56 8.20
CA PRO A 33 -7.06 2.76 8.58
C PRO A 33 -6.19 1.53 8.32
N VAL A 34 -6.68 0.34 8.65
CA VAL A 34 -5.96 -0.92 8.42
C VAL A 34 -5.82 -1.20 6.93
N ILE A 35 -6.89 -0.94 6.16
CA ILE A 35 -6.86 -1.05 4.69
C ILE A 35 -5.81 -0.11 4.11
N ALA A 36 -5.70 1.12 4.61
CA ALA A 36 -4.68 2.07 4.16
C ALA A 36 -3.26 1.57 4.45
N VAL A 37 -3.01 1.00 5.64
CA VAL A 37 -1.71 0.38 5.99
C VAL A 37 -1.39 -0.76 5.02
N MET A 38 -2.32 -1.69 4.86
CA MET A 38 -2.13 -2.83 3.96
C MET A 38 -1.88 -2.37 2.54
N ALA A 39 -2.63 -1.37 2.04
CA ALA A 39 -2.44 -0.82 0.71
C ALA A 39 -1.02 -0.26 0.51
N ILE A 40 -0.49 0.51 1.47
CA ILE A 40 0.89 1.02 1.40
C ILE A 40 1.89 -0.13 1.39
N LEU A 41 1.73 -1.11 2.28
CA LEU A 41 2.65 -2.24 2.40
C LEU A 41 2.67 -3.08 1.12
N PHE A 42 1.51 -3.46 0.60
CA PHE A 42 1.40 -4.24 -0.64
C PHE A 42 1.88 -3.45 -1.86
N PHE A 43 1.56 -2.16 -1.95
CA PHE A 43 2.06 -1.31 -3.02
C PHE A 43 3.59 -1.24 -2.98
N THR A 44 4.17 -0.97 -1.81
CA THR A 44 5.62 -0.87 -1.65
C THR A 44 6.32 -2.19 -1.95
N ALA A 45 5.75 -3.31 -1.49
CA ALA A 45 6.27 -4.64 -1.79
C ALA A 45 6.24 -4.93 -3.29
N SER A 46 5.12 -4.67 -3.96
CA SER A 46 4.98 -4.90 -5.40
C SER A 46 5.84 -3.94 -6.23
N TRP A 47 6.02 -2.70 -5.79
CA TRP A 47 6.83 -1.70 -6.49
C TRP A 47 8.33 -2.03 -6.43
N ASN A 48 8.79 -2.53 -5.28
CA ASN A 48 10.19 -2.95 -5.07
C ASN A 48 10.45 -4.40 -5.50
N ASP A 49 9.45 -5.10 -6.04
CA ASP A 49 9.64 -6.47 -6.46
C ASP A 49 10.63 -6.56 -7.62
N TYR A 50 11.60 -7.45 -7.46
CA TYR A 50 12.73 -7.61 -8.36
C TYR A 50 12.80 -9.03 -8.92
N ILE A 51 12.59 -10.03 -8.07
CA ILE A 51 12.80 -11.44 -8.43
C ILE A 51 11.75 -11.91 -9.44
N TRP A 52 10.47 -11.60 -9.21
CA TRP A 52 9.42 -12.04 -10.13
C TRP A 52 9.54 -11.38 -11.51
N PRO A 53 9.73 -10.05 -11.63
CA PRO A 53 10.00 -9.41 -12.91
C PRO A 53 11.25 -9.96 -13.62
N LEU A 54 12.35 -10.19 -12.89
CA LEU A 54 13.59 -10.73 -13.46
C LEU A 54 13.37 -12.10 -14.13
N VAL A 55 12.53 -12.94 -13.55
CA VAL A 55 12.27 -14.30 -14.05
C VAL A 55 11.29 -14.31 -15.21
N VAL A 56 10.27 -13.45 -15.18
CA VAL A 56 9.14 -13.50 -16.12
C VAL A 56 9.33 -12.55 -17.31
N LEU A 57 9.97 -11.40 -17.10
CA LEU A 57 10.16 -10.41 -18.16
C LEU A 57 11.37 -10.77 -19.01
N THR A 58 11.12 -10.89 -20.31
CA THR A 58 12.15 -11.25 -21.31
C THR A 58 12.50 -10.10 -22.25
N GLN A 59 11.72 -9.02 -22.24
CA GLN A 59 11.92 -7.86 -23.10
C GLN A 59 12.29 -6.64 -22.25
N ASP A 60 13.40 -5.99 -22.59
CA ASP A 60 13.95 -4.85 -21.85
C ASP A 60 12.96 -3.68 -21.71
N GLN A 61 12.13 -3.46 -22.74
CA GLN A 61 11.10 -2.41 -22.74
C GLN A 61 10.00 -2.62 -21.68
N MET A 62 9.89 -3.82 -21.12
CA MET A 62 8.92 -4.16 -20.07
C MET A 62 9.53 -4.10 -18.67
N PHE A 63 10.84 -3.84 -18.55
CA PHE A 63 11.52 -3.87 -17.26
C PHE A 63 10.92 -2.84 -16.30
N THR A 64 10.66 -3.32 -15.08
CA THR A 64 10.30 -2.44 -13.97
C THR A 64 11.50 -1.58 -13.60
N VAL A 65 11.25 -0.46 -12.92
CA VAL A 65 12.33 0.46 -12.49
C VAL A 65 13.38 -0.29 -11.65
N SER A 66 12.94 -1.21 -10.78
CA SER A 66 13.80 -2.06 -9.96
C SER A 66 14.70 -2.99 -10.78
N LEU A 67 14.26 -3.43 -11.97
CA LEU A 67 15.03 -4.30 -12.86
C LEU A 67 15.88 -3.51 -13.88
N GLY A 68 15.40 -2.35 -14.33
CA GLY A 68 16.05 -1.53 -15.34
C GLY A 68 17.17 -0.62 -14.81
N LEU A 69 17.10 -0.13 -13.56
CA LEU A 69 18.17 0.72 -13.03
C LEU A 69 19.53 0.02 -12.95
N PRO A 70 19.64 -1.25 -12.53
CA PRO A 70 20.91 -1.98 -12.53
C PRO A 70 21.54 -2.15 -13.91
N THR A 71 20.77 -2.14 -15.01
CA THR A 71 21.32 -2.34 -16.36
C THR A 71 22.11 -1.12 -16.85
N LEU A 72 21.92 0.05 -16.23
CA LEU A 72 22.69 1.27 -16.47
C LEU A 72 24.09 1.24 -15.85
N VAL A 73 24.37 0.22 -15.02
CA VAL A 73 25.65 0.01 -14.35
C VAL A 73 26.38 -1.13 -15.06
N GLY A 74 27.15 -0.83 -16.11
CA GLY A 74 27.88 -1.80 -16.92
C GLY A 74 29.38 -1.88 -16.62
N PRO A 75 30.05 -2.99 -16.98
CA PRO A 75 31.49 -3.17 -16.75
C PRO A 75 32.41 -2.18 -17.50
N TYR A 76 31.89 -1.48 -18.53
CA TYR A 76 32.67 -0.59 -19.39
C TYR A 76 32.29 0.91 -19.28
N SER A 77 31.09 1.22 -18.79
CA SER A 77 30.61 2.60 -18.60
C SER A 77 29.57 2.63 -17.49
N GLN A 78 29.75 3.53 -16.53
CA GLN A 78 28.88 3.67 -15.37
C GLN A 78 28.16 5.02 -15.40
N GLU A 79 26.86 4.99 -15.67
CA GLU A 79 26.02 6.20 -15.70
C GLU A 79 25.43 6.48 -14.31
N TYR A 80 26.30 6.75 -13.32
CA TYR A 80 25.87 7.01 -11.93
C TYR A 80 24.85 8.15 -11.83
N GLY A 81 24.97 9.17 -12.67
CA GLY A 81 24.01 10.28 -12.74
C GLY A 81 22.60 9.80 -13.12
N ALA A 82 22.50 8.94 -14.14
CA ALA A 82 21.23 8.38 -14.59
C ALA A 82 20.63 7.43 -13.54
N VAL A 83 21.45 6.61 -12.89
CA VAL A 83 21.01 5.70 -11.82
C VAL A 83 20.46 6.46 -10.62
N MET A 84 21.17 7.50 -10.17
CA MET A 84 20.72 8.35 -9.05
C MET A 84 19.43 9.11 -9.39
N ALA A 85 19.35 9.69 -10.60
CA ALA A 85 18.15 10.39 -11.06
C ALA A 85 16.95 9.43 -11.17
N GLY A 86 17.15 8.24 -11.74
CA GLY A 86 16.12 7.21 -11.85
C GLY A 86 15.66 6.67 -10.50
N SER A 87 16.58 6.51 -9.54
CA SER A 87 16.27 6.11 -8.15
C SER A 87 15.49 7.19 -7.39
N PHE A 88 15.81 8.45 -7.63
CA PHE A 88 15.03 9.56 -7.06
C PHE A 88 13.60 9.56 -7.62
N ILE A 89 13.44 9.45 -8.95
CA ILE A 89 12.13 9.37 -9.61
C ILE A 89 11.35 8.14 -9.13
N SER A 90 12.00 6.99 -8.93
CA SER A 90 11.36 5.76 -8.46
C SER A 90 10.75 5.87 -7.06
N THR A 91 11.26 6.78 -6.25
CA THR A 91 10.77 7.03 -4.88
C THR A 91 9.54 7.94 -4.86
N VAL A 92 9.39 8.82 -5.86
CA VAL A 92 8.29 9.81 -5.92
C VAL A 92 6.89 9.18 -5.81
N PRO A 93 6.54 8.10 -6.54
CA PRO A 93 5.21 7.48 -6.43
C PRO A 93 4.89 6.96 -5.02
N ILE A 94 5.88 6.37 -4.35
CA ILE A 94 5.74 5.86 -2.98
C ILE A 94 5.41 7.02 -2.03
N VAL A 95 6.15 8.13 -2.16
CA VAL A 95 5.92 9.33 -1.34
C VAL A 95 4.53 9.90 -1.59
N ILE A 96 4.08 9.99 -2.84
CA ILE A 96 2.73 10.48 -3.17
C ILE A 96 1.66 9.62 -2.48
N ILE A 97 1.76 8.29 -2.59
CA ILE A 97 0.80 7.37 -1.97
C ILE A 97 0.82 7.50 -0.46
N PHE A 98 2.02 7.59 0.13
CA PHE A 98 2.17 7.81 1.56
C PHE A 98 1.48 9.12 2.00
N LEU A 99 1.71 10.23 1.30
CA LEU A 99 1.10 11.53 1.63
C LEU A 99 -0.43 11.53 1.52
N ILE A 100 -1.00 10.76 0.58
CA ILE A 100 -2.45 10.60 0.45
C ILE A 100 -3.00 9.77 1.63
N MET A 101 -2.29 8.73 2.04
CA MET A 101 -2.78 7.76 3.03
C MET A 101 -2.41 8.11 4.49
N GLN A 102 -1.44 8.98 4.72
CA GLN A 102 -0.94 9.34 6.07
C GLN A 102 -2.04 9.83 7.02
N ARG A 103 -3.06 10.56 6.50
CA ARG A 103 -4.17 11.06 7.32
C ARG A 103 -4.99 9.92 7.91
N ARG A 104 -5.30 8.92 7.09
CA ARG A 104 -6.05 7.71 7.49
C ARG A 104 -5.27 6.85 8.46
N PHE A 105 -3.95 6.83 8.31
CA PHE A 105 -3.04 6.14 9.22
C PHE A 105 -3.07 6.76 10.63
N ILE A 106 -2.98 8.10 10.73
CA ILE A 106 -3.00 8.82 12.01
C ILE A 106 -4.37 8.64 12.70
N GLU A 107 -5.47 8.75 11.97
CA GLU A 107 -6.82 8.54 12.51
C GLU A 107 -6.98 7.14 13.16
N GLY A 108 -6.46 6.09 12.52
CA GLY A 108 -6.51 4.73 13.07
C GLY A 108 -5.71 4.53 14.36
N ILE A 109 -4.55 5.16 14.47
CA ILE A 109 -3.73 5.11 15.70
C ILE A 109 -4.44 5.83 16.85
N THR A 110 -5.04 6.99 16.57
CA THR A 110 -5.75 7.77 17.60
C THR A 110 -7.01 7.08 18.12
N GLN A 111 -7.77 6.37 17.27
CA GLN A 111 -8.95 5.63 17.73
C GLN A 111 -8.61 4.44 18.65
N GLY A 112 -7.43 3.82 18.49
CA GLY A 112 -6.93 2.79 19.41
C GLY A 112 -6.41 3.35 20.74
N ALA A 113 -5.96 4.61 20.77
CA ALA A 113 -5.35 5.25 21.95
C ALA A 113 -6.37 5.83 22.96
N VAL A 114 -7.63 6.06 22.56
CA VAL A 114 -8.65 6.68 23.42
C VAL A 114 -9.42 5.64 24.27
N LYS A 115 -9.20 4.34 24.06
CA LYS A 115 -9.66 3.28 24.97
C LYS A 115 -8.52 2.87 25.91
N GLY A 116 -8.19 3.78 26.83
CA GLY A 116 -7.33 3.58 27.99
C GLY A 116 -7.94 4.28 29.19
#